data_AF-A0A7C9CUF6-F1
#
_entry.id   AF-A0A7C9CUF6-F1
#
_cell.length_a   1.000
_cell.length_b   1.000
_cell.length_c   1.000
_cell.angle_alpha   90.00
_cell.angle_beta   90.00
_cell.angle_gamma   90.00
#
_symmetry.space_group_name_H-M   'P 1'
#
loop_
_entity.id
_entity.type
_entity.pdbx_description
1 polymer ?
#
loop_
_entity_poly.entity_id
_entity_poly.type
_entity_poly.pdbx_seq_one_letter_code
_entity_poly.pdbx_strand_id
1 'polypeptide(L)'
;TAIGCRELPIPEHMDIYHLTREIEASEMSALEAVISCDEERVRLEQEAEALAAQEDGGGDRLERIYERLDAMDASTAEKRAAEILYGLGFNKMMQAKKTKDFSGGWRMRIALARSLFMNPTILLLDEPTNHLDLA
;
A
#
# COMPACT_ATOMS: atom_id res chain seq x y z
N THR A 1 -21.36 2.29 11.39
CA THR A 1 -21.57 0.93 11.96
C THR A 1 -20.60 0.75 13.11
N ALA A 2 -21.02 0.21 14.26
CA ALA A 2 -20.30 0.23 15.57
C ALA A 2 -18.79 -0.11 15.54
N ILE A 3 -18.32 -0.90 14.57
CA ILE A 3 -16.90 -1.24 14.39
C ILE A 3 -16.06 -0.02 13.95
N GLY A 4 -16.58 0.86 13.09
CA GLY A 4 -15.88 2.07 12.66
C GLY A 4 -15.71 3.12 13.76
N CYS A 5 -16.49 3.02 14.83
CA CYS A 5 -16.44 3.90 16.00
C CYS A 5 -15.54 3.36 17.14
N ARG A 6 -14.83 2.24 16.92
CA ARG A 6 -13.99 1.55 17.93
C ARG A 6 -14.76 1.15 19.21
N GLU A 7 -16.05 0.85 19.11
CA GLU A 7 -16.87 0.46 20.28
C GLU A 7 -16.63 -0.99 20.76
N LEU A 8 -15.78 -1.76 20.06
CA LEU A 8 -15.38 -3.12 20.43
C LEU A 8 -13.86 -3.20 20.63
N PRO A 9 -13.36 -3.93 21.65
CA PRO A 9 -11.94 -4.15 21.83
C PRO A 9 -11.43 -5.06 20.71
N ILE A 10 -10.50 -4.53 19.92
CA ILE A 10 -9.89 -5.22 18.79
C ILE A 10 -8.49 -5.65 19.23
N PRO A 11 -8.09 -6.91 19.05
CA PRO A 11 -6.76 -7.38 19.44
C PRO A 11 -5.66 -6.52 18.81
N GLU A 12 -4.57 -6.25 19.56
CA GLU A 12 -3.47 -5.38 19.12
C GLU A 12 -2.75 -5.83 17.84
N HIS A 13 -2.95 -7.07 17.41
CA HIS A 13 -2.37 -7.65 16.19
C HIS A 13 -3.26 -7.51 14.94
N MET A 14 -4.41 -6.86 15.05
CA MET A 14 -5.40 -6.76 13.97
C MET A 14 -5.41 -5.36 13.38
N ASP A 15 -4.76 -5.18 12.23
CA ASP A 15 -4.77 -3.91 11.51
C ASP A 15 -6.11 -3.70 10.78
N ILE A 16 -6.72 -2.53 11.03
CA ILE A 16 -7.96 -2.10 10.38
C ILE A 16 -7.65 -0.94 9.46
N TYR A 17 -7.95 -1.12 8.18
CA TYR A 17 -7.84 -0.04 7.21
C TYR A 17 -9.22 0.52 6.87
N HIS A 18 -9.40 1.82 7.13
CA HIS A 18 -10.63 2.55 6.82
C HIS A 18 -10.43 3.38 5.56
N LEU A 19 -10.94 2.90 4.43
CA LEU A 19 -10.83 3.62 3.17
C LEU A 19 -11.90 4.71 3.10
N THR A 20 -11.56 5.91 3.55
CA THR A 20 -12.47 7.06 3.59
C THR A 20 -12.06 8.21 2.67
N ARG A 21 -10.87 8.12 2.06
CA ARG A 21 -10.30 9.18 1.22
C ARG A 21 -9.67 8.60 -0.04
N GLU A 22 -9.86 9.31 -1.15
CA GLU A 22 -9.14 9.07 -2.40
C GLU A 22 -7.64 9.37 -2.25
N ILE A 23 -6.81 8.75 -3.09
CA ILE A 23 -5.39 9.13 -3.18
C ILE A 23 -5.27 10.57 -3.70
N GLU A 24 -4.32 11.31 -3.13
CA GLU A 24 -4.02 12.67 -3.55
C GLU A 24 -3.50 12.70 -5.00
N ALA A 25 -3.85 13.78 -5.71
CA ALA A 25 -3.32 14.01 -7.05
C ALA A 25 -1.80 14.30 -6.97
N SER A 26 -0.97 13.36 -7.41
CA SER A 26 0.49 13.42 -7.35
C SER A 26 1.12 13.15 -8.74
N GLU A 27 2.43 13.41 -8.84
CA GLU A 27 3.25 13.00 -9.99
C GLU A 27 3.53 11.49 -10.02
N MET A 28 3.25 10.77 -8.94
CA MET A 28 3.36 9.31 -8.85
C MET A 28 2.37 8.63 -9.79
N SER A 29 2.82 7.58 -10.46
CA SER A 29 1.97 6.67 -11.22
C SER A 29 1.01 5.90 -10.31
N ALA A 30 -0.05 5.33 -10.89
CA ALA A 30 -0.98 4.49 -10.14
C ALA A 30 -0.27 3.28 -9.49
N LEU A 31 0.72 2.70 -10.18
CA LEU A 31 1.54 1.61 -9.64
C LEU A 31 2.40 2.06 -8.46
N GLU A 32 3.13 3.16 -8.61
CA GLU A 32 3.97 3.72 -7.54
C GLU A 32 3.13 4.13 -6.32
N ALA A 33 1.94 4.68 -6.54
CA ALA A 33 1.02 5.06 -5.48
C ALA A 33 0.55 3.86 -4.63
N VAL A 34 0.44 2.66 -5.22
CA VAL A 34 0.13 1.43 -4.48
C VAL A 34 1.35 0.92 -3.72
N ILE A 35 2.53 0.93 -4.34
CA ILE A 35 3.77 0.37 -3.78
C ILE A 35 4.38 1.28 -2.69
N SER A 36 4.14 2.59 -2.77
CA SER A 36 4.70 3.60 -1.87
C SER A 36 4.25 3.49 -0.42
N CYS A 37 3.24 2.65 -0.13
CA CYS A 37 2.67 2.52 1.20
C CYS A 37 3.03 1.24 1.93
N ASP A 38 4.07 0.58 1.46
CA ASP A 38 4.78 -0.41 2.25
C ASP A 38 5.52 0.30 3.39
N GLU A 39 4.77 0.72 4.42
CA GLU A 39 5.29 1.39 5.62
C GLU A 39 6.31 0.49 6.34
N GLU A 40 6.15 -0.83 6.25
CA GLU A 40 7.13 -1.82 6.74
C GLU A 40 8.43 -1.71 5.95
N ARG A 41 8.39 -1.68 4.61
CA ARG A 41 9.59 -1.51 3.78
C ARG A 41 10.28 -0.18 4.02
N VAL A 42 9.55 0.93 4.05
CA VAL A 42 10.12 2.27 4.32
C VAL A 42 10.78 2.32 5.70
N ARG A 43 10.15 1.70 6.72
CA ARG A 43 10.71 1.61 8.07
C ARG A 43 11.98 0.76 8.09
N LEU A 44 11.98 -0.38 7.42
CA LEU A 44 13.14 -1.28 7.34
C LEU A 44 14.30 -0.65 6.55
N GLU A 45 14.01 0.08 5.47
CA GLU A 45 15.01 0.86 4.71
C GLU A 45 15.66 1.94 5.58
N GLN A 46 14.86 2.68 6.37
CA GLN A 46 15.38 3.68 7.32
C GLN A 46 16.21 3.04 8.46
N GLU A 47 15.76 1.89 8.99
CA GLU A 47 16.51 1.16 10.02
C GLU A 47 17.83 0.61 9.46
N ALA A 48 17.84 0.13 8.21
CA ALA A 48 19.04 -0.32 7.52
C ALA A 48 20.06 0.82 7.35
N GLU A 49 19.63 1.99 6.86
CA GLU A 49 20.50 3.16 6.69
C GLU A 49 21.09 3.62 8.03
N ALA A 50 20.27 3.66 9.09
CA ALA A 50 20.72 4.06 10.43
C ALA A 50 21.71 3.06 11.05
N LEU A 51 21.57 1.75 10.75
CA LEU A 51 22.51 0.72 11.19
C LEU A 51 23.79 0.73 10.36
N ALA A 52 23.70 0.97 9.05
CA ALA A 52 24.86 1.08 8.16
C ALA A 52 25.75 2.29 8.48
N ALA A 53 25.17 3.36 9.04
CA ALA A 53 25.89 4.56 9.46
C ALA A 53 26.66 4.42 10.80
N GLN A 54 26.53 3.30 11.51
CA GLN A 54 27.25 3.05 12.76
C GLN A 54 28.68 2.56 12.51
N GLU A 55 29.60 2.81 13.44
CA GLU A 55 31.03 2.45 13.31
C GLU A 55 31.28 0.94 13.16
N ASP A 56 30.35 0.10 13.61
CA ASP A 56 30.40 -1.37 13.46
C ASP A 56 29.72 -1.88 12.17
N GLY A 57 29.13 -0.99 11.38
CA GLY A 57 28.41 -1.34 10.15
C GLY A 57 27.14 -2.16 10.36
N GLY A 58 26.55 -2.19 11.56
CA GLY A 58 25.27 -2.83 11.84
C GLY A 58 25.25 -4.36 11.87
N GLY A 59 26.37 -5.03 11.52
CA GLY A 59 26.61 -6.48 11.68
C GLY A 59 25.45 -7.39 11.26
N ASP A 60 25.23 -8.46 12.04
CA ASP A 60 24.15 -9.44 11.83
C ASP A 60 22.74 -8.82 11.75
N ARG A 61 22.52 -7.66 12.37
CA ARG A 61 21.20 -7.03 12.40
C ARG A 61 20.89 -6.35 11.08
N LEU A 62 21.88 -5.69 10.47
CA LEU A 62 21.76 -5.10 9.14
C LEU A 62 21.55 -6.20 8.08
N GLU A 63 22.28 -7.31 8.17
CA GLU A 63 22.12 -8.46 7.26
C GLU A 63 20.71 -9.03 7.30
N ARG A 64 20.13 -9.24 8.49
CA ARG A 64 18.73 -9.70 8.63
C ARG A 64 17.70 -8.72 8.07
N ILE A 65 17.94 -7.42 8.19
CA ILE A 65 17.05 -6.41 7.61
C ILE A 65 17.14 -6.44 6.09
N TYR A 66 18.34 -6.56 5.52
CA TYR A 66 18.48 -6.74 4.08
C TYR A 66 17.84 -8.05 3.59
N GLU A 67 18.02 -9.17 4.29
CA GLU A 67 17.31 -10.42 3.96
C GLU A 67 15.78 -10.24 4.02
N ARG A 68 15.27 -9.47 4.98
CA ARG A 68 13.84 -9.17 5.09
C ARG A 68 13.36 -8.27 3.96
N LEU A 69 14.12 -7.23 3.60
CA LEU A 69 13.85 -6.33 2.48
C LEU A 69 13.90 -7.07 1.15
N ASP A 70 14.86 -7.98 0.97
CA ASP A 70 15.02 -8.81 -0.23
C ASP A 70 13.90 -9.87 -0.30
N ALA A 71 13.45 -10.41 0.84
CA ALA A 71 12.23 -11.24 0.88
C ALA A 71 10.95 -10.44 0.55
N MET A 72 10.97 -9.13 0.76
CA MET A 72 9.92 -8.19 0.35
C MET A 72 10.12 -7.66 -1.10
N ASP A 73 11.03 -8.29 -1.87
CA ASP A 73 11.54 -7.88 -3.18
C ASP A 73 10.59 -7.00 -4.00
N ALA A 74 11.08 -5.81 -4.37
CA ALA A 74 10.40 -4.86 -5.25
C ALA A 74 9.89 -5.51 -6.54
N SER A 75 10.58 -6.55 -7.04
CA SER A 75 10.17 -7.30 -8.24
C SER A 75 8.88 -8.09 -8.06
N THR A 76 8.61 -8.58 -6.86
CA THR A 76 7.35 -9.25 -6.50
C THR A 76 6.27 -8.26 -6.10
N ALA A 77 6.66 -7.17 -5.42
CA ALA A 77 5.77 -6.07 -5.06
C ALA A 77 5.15 -5.40 -6.29
N GLU A 78 5.95 -5.07 -7.32
CA GLU A 78 5.45 -4.49 -8.57
C GLU A 78 4.46 -5.42 -9.28
N LYS A 79 4.80 -6.71 -9.42
CA LYS A 79 3.91 -7.70 -10.05
C LYS A 79 2.59 -7.81 -9.30
N ARG A 80 2.65 -7.93 -7.97
CA ARG A 80 1.46 -8.03 -7.12
C ARG A 80 0.61 -6.76 -7.18
N ALA A 81 1.22 -5.58 -7.13
CA ALA A 81 0.51 -4.31 -7.27
C ALA A 81 -0.14 -4.18 -8.65
N ALA A 82 0.56 -4.58 -9.72
CA ALA A 82 0.04 -4.58 -11.09
C ALA A 82 -1.13 -5.54 -11.27
N GLU A 83 -1.09 -6.73 -10.65
CA GLU A 83 -2.19 -7.71 -10.66
C GLU A 83 -3.43 -7.18 -9.94
N ILE A 84 -3.26 -6.57 -8.76
CA ILE A 84 -4.37 -5.95 -8.00
C ILE A 84 -5.00 -4.82 -8.82
N LEU A 85 -4.18 -3.93 -9.38
CA LEU A 85 -4.65 -2.83 -10.24
C LEU A 85 -5.35 -3.36 -11.49
N TYR A 86 -4.84 -4.42 -12.11
CA TYR A 86 -5.50 -5.06 -13.25
C TYR A 86 -6.89 -5.61 -12.87
N GLY A 87 -7.01 -6.28 -11.72
CA GLY A 87 -8.30 -6.75 -11.20
C GLY A 87 -9.32 -5.64 -10.92
N LEU A 88 -8.86 -4.40 -10.69
CA LEU A 88 -9.70 -3.22 -10.48
C LEU A 88 -9.98 -2.42 -11.77
N GLY A 89 -9.53 -2.92 -12.92
CA GLY A 89 -9.79 -2.36 -14.25
C GLY A 89 -8.69 -1.43 -14.79
N PHE A 90 -7.49 -1.40 -14.18
CA PHE A 90 -6.37 -0.62 -14.70
C PHE A 90 -5.55 -1.43 -15.70
N ASN A 91 -5.57 -1.02 -16.97
CA ASN A 91 -4.67 -1.59 -17.97
C ASN A 91 -3.21 -1.10 -17.77
N LYS A 92 -2.25 -1.72 -18.46
CA LYS A 92 -0.81 -1.41 -18.33
C LYS A 92 -0.47 0.08 -18.57
N MET A 93 -1.15 0.75 -19.50
CA MET A 93 -0.94 2.18 -19.75
C MET A 93 -1.47 3.05 -18.61
N MET A 94 -2.61 2.66 -18.03
CA MET A 94 -3.19 3.34 -16.88
C MET A 94 -2.33 3.16 -15.63
N GLN A 95 -1.76 1.97 -15.42
CA GLN A 95 -0.87 1.71 -14.29
C GLN A 95 0.36 2.64 -14.29
N ALA A 96 0.89 2.96 -15.48
CA ALA A 96 2.00 3.91 -15.66
C ALA A 96 1.56 5.39 -15.68
N LYS A 97 0.26 5.68 -15.66
CA LYS A 97 -0.28 7.04 -15.70
C LYS A 97 -0.22 7.67 -14.30
N LYS A 98 0.04 8.98 -14.24
CA LYS A 98 0.12 9.75 -12.99
C LYS A 98 -1.25 9.85 -12.31
N THR A 99 -1.25 9.75 -10.99
CA THR A 99 -2.45 9.85 -10.13
C THR A 99 -3.23 11.14 -10.34
N LYS A 100 -2.53 12.27 -10.57
CA LYS A 100 -3.17 13.56 -10.89
C LYS A 100 -4.01 13.57 -12.17
N ASP A 101 -3.74 12.65 -13.10
CA ASP A 101 -4.43 12.59 -14.39
C ASP A 101 -5.66 11.65 -14.34
N PHE A 102 -6.01 11.13 -13.16
CA PHE A 102 -7.18 10.30 -12.93
C PHE A 102 -8.33 11.09 -12.31
N SER A 103 -9.58 10.73 -12.66
CA SER A 103 -10.75 11.25 -11.98
C SER A 103 -10.81 10.76 -10.53
N GLY A 104 -11.60 11.42 -9.67
CA GLY A 104 -11.73 11.03 -8.26
C GLY A 104 -12.16 9.58 -8.06
N GLY A 105 -13.08 9.07 -8.90
CA GLY A 105 -13.48 7.65 -8.87
C GLY A 105 -12.33 6.68 -9.18
N TRP A 106 -11.47 7.01 -10.14
CA TRP A 106 -10.27 6.22 -10.40
C TRP A 106 -9.27 6.35 -9.25
N ARG A 107 -9.07 7.54 -8.67
CA ARG A 107 -8.19 7.72 -7.50
C ARG A 107 -8.69 6.96 -6.27
N MET A 108 -10.01 6.79 -6.11
CA MET A 108 -10.59 5.91 -5.10
C MET A 108 -10.27 4.43 -5.36
N ARG A 109 -10.30 3.99 -6.63
CA ARG A 109 -9.88 2.61 -6.98
C ARG A 109 -8.38 2.38 -6.76
N ILE A 110 -7.52 3.37 -6.99
CA ILE A 110 -6.10 3.26 -6.62
C ILE A 110 -5.95 3.17 -5.10
N ALA A 111 -6.74 3.94 -4.34
CA ALA A 111 -6.76 3.87 -2.88
C ALA A 111 -7.22 2.49 -2.37
N LEU A 112 -8.19 1.85 -3.04
CA LEU A 112 -8.58 0.47 -2.77
C LEU A 112 -7.47 -0.53 -3.11
N ALA A 113 -6.81 -0.36 -4.27
CA ALA A 113 -5.67 -1.20 -4.67
C ALA A 113 -4.55 -1.15 -3.64
N ARG A 114 -4.28 0.05 -3.13
CA ARG A 114 -3.34 0.34 -2.05
C ARG A 114 -3.70 -0.45 -0.78
N SER A 115 -4.97 -0.41 -0.35
CA SER A 115 -5.44 -1.19 0.80
C SER A 115 -5.31 -2.69 0.61
N LEU A 116 -5.66 -3.22 -0.57
CA LEU A 116 -5.52 -4.65 -0.86
C LEU A 116 -4.05 -5.09 -0.91
N PHE A 117 -3.16 -4.21 -1.35
CA PHE A 117 -1.73 -4.46 -1.39
C PHE A 117 -1.14 -4.60 0.02
N MET A 118 -1.58 -3.77 0.97
CA MET A 118 -1.20 -3.87 2.40
C MET A 118 -1.72 -5.14 3.09
N ASN A 119 -2.67 -5.87 2.48
CA ASN A 119 -3.26 -7.11 3.02
C ASN A 119 -3.72 -7.01 4.49
N PRO A 120 -4.52 -5.99 4.86
CA PRO A 120 -4.96 -5.79 6.23
C PRO A 120 -5.82 -6.95 6.71
N THR A 121 -5.81 -7.21 8.02
CA THR A 121 -6.63 -8.28 8.60
C THR A 121 -8.12 -7.98 8.47
N ILE A 122 -8.51 -6.69 8.53
CA ILE A 122 -9.88 -6.24 8.29
C ILE A 122 -9.85 -4.99 7.40
N LEU A 123 -10.54 -5.05 6.25
CA LEU A 123 -10.76 -3.90 5.37
C LEU A 123 -12.20 -3.40 5.52
N LEU A 124 -12.38 -2.14 5.94
CA LEU A 124 -13.68 -1.51 6.06
C LEU A 124 -13.85 -0.47 4.94
N LEU A 125 -14.85 -0.71 4.10
CA LEU A 125 -15.23 0.15 2.97
C LEU A 125 -16.55 0.84 3.33
N ASP A 126 -16.57 2.18 3.34
CA ASP A 126 -17.81 2.93 3.47
C ASP A 126 -18.40 3.15 2.05
N GLU A 127 -19.66 2.75 1.86
CA GLU A 127 -20.39 2.76 0.56
C GLU A 127 -19.67 2.14 -0.65
N PRO A 128 -19.43 0.81 -0.69
CA PRO A 128 -18.65 0.16 -1.74
C PRO A 128 -19.29 0.18 -3.15
N THR A 129 -20.57 0.53 -3.29
CA THR A 129 -21.31 0.37 -4.56
C THR A 129 -21.50 1.66 -5.37
N ASN A 130 -21.27 2.85 -4.80
CA ASN A 130 -21.65 4.11 -5.47
C ASN A 130 -20.56 4.66 -6.43
N HIS A 131 -19.34 4.12 -6.37
CA HIS A 131 -18.18 4.57 -7.17
C HIS A 131 -17.52 3.45 -7.98
N LEU A 132 -18.10 2.26 -7.95
CA LEU A 132 -17.62 1.02 -8.56
C LEU A 132 -18.54 0.55 -9.70
N ASP A 133 -19.18 1.47 -10.42
CA ASP A 133 -19.83 1.13 -11.68
C ASP A 133 -18.77 0.63 -12.67
N LEU A 134 -18.68 -0.70 -12.74
CA LEU A 134 -18.21 -1.48 -13.87
C LEU A 134 -19.41 -1.54 -14.83
N ALA A 135 -19.61 -0.49 -15.62
CA ALA A 135 -20.48 -0.54 -16.78
C ALA A 135 -19.72 -1.15 -17.97
#